data_AF-A0A2V9GA06-F1
#
_entry.id   AF-A0A2V9GA06-F1
#
_cell.length_a   1.000
_cell.length_b   1.000
_cell.length_c   1.000
_cell.angle_alpha   90.00
_cell.angle_beta   90.00
_cell.angle_gamma   90.00
#
_symmetry.space_group_name_H-M   'P 1'
#
loop_
_entity.id
_entity.type
_entity.pdbx_description
1 polymer ?
#
loop_
_entity_poly.entity_id
_entity_poly.type
_entity_poly.pdbx_seq_one_letter_code
_entity_poly.pdbx_strand_id
1 'polypeptide(L)'
;MSGRRKFTALAAFNDTSAIGAIRALQDLGLRVPGDDSVIGFDDIKVAAFNNPRLTTIRQPLSNMGRIAAQCVLNQLNGSERFRKQITVEPELVVRESTRAVDQGTQAGSAKKSKSTPKSGTGFAGTD
;
A
#
# COMPACT_ATOMS: atom_id res chain seq x y z
N MET A 1 -20.40 23.82 6.15
CA MET A 1 -19.66 23.54 4.90
C MET A 1 -18.88 22.25 5.11
N SER A 2 -19.06 21.23 4.29
CA SER A 2 -18.02 20.19 4.15
C SER A 2 -18.06 19.70 2.72
N GLY A 3 -17.02 20.05 1.98
CA GLY A 3 -16.79 19.52 0.63
C GLY A 3 -16.77 18.00 0.67
N ARG A 4 -17.35 17.39 -0.36
CA ARG A 4 -17.37 15.95 -0.58
C ARG A 4 -15.93 15.42 -0.51
N ARG A 5 -15.60 14.61 0.51
CA ARG A 5 -14.27 13.99 0.63
C ARG A 5 -14.03 13.11 -0.59
N LYS A 6 -12.88 13.28 -1.24
CA LYS A 6 -12.56 12.70 -2.56
C LYS A 6 -11.91 11.32 -2.50
N PHE A 7 -11.68 10.77 -1.31
CA PHE A 7 -11.02 9.48 -1.11
C PHE A 7 -11.82 8.63 -0.14
N THR A 8 -11.54 7.32 -0.18
CA THR A 8 -12.11 6.30 0.71
C THR A 8 -11.04 5.47 1.41
N ALA A 9 -9.77 5.72 1.08
CA ALA A 9 -8.62 5.03 1.63
C ALA A 9 -7.37 5.93 1.65
N LEU A 10 -6.49 5.70 2.62
CA LEU A 10 -5.17 6.31 2.74
C LEU A 10 -4.10 5.20 2.76
N ALA A 11 -3.10 5.33 1.89
CA ALA A 11 -1.85 4.58 1.98
C ALA A 11 -0.79 5.45 2.63
N ALA A 12 -0.38 5.10 3.85
CA ALA A 12 0.63 5.83 4.59
C ALA A 12 2.04 5.31 4.25
N PHE A 13 3.04 6.18 4.37
CA PHE A 13 4.44 5.82 4.12
C PHE A 13 4.97 4.75 5.09
N ASN A 14 4.53 4.77 6.35
CA ASN A 14 4.88 3.78 7.37
C ASN A 14 3.77 3.64 8.42
N ASP A 15 3.89 2.64 9.29
CA ASP A 15 2.92 2.32 10.33
C ASP A 15 2.75 3.46 11.35
N THR A 16 3.82 4.16 11.72
CA THR A 16 3.74 5.31 12.64
C THR A 16 2.88 6.42 12.05
N SER A 17 3.07 6.75 10.77
CA SER A 17 2.26 7.74 10.06
C SER A 17 0.82 7.25 9.89
N ALA A 18 0.61 5.95 9.64
CA ALA A 18 -0.71 5.34 9.53
C ALA A 18 -1.50 5.46 10.84
N ILE A 19 -0.85 5.15 11.98
CA ILE A 19 -1.45 5.26 13.31
C ILE A 19 -1.81 6.72 13.61
N GLY A 20 -0.92 7.67 13.30
CA GLY A 20 -1.21 9.10 13.41
C GLY A 20 -2.40 9.54 12.56
N ALA A 21 -2.50 9.03 11.33
CA ALA A 21 -3.63 9.30 10.44
C ALA A 21 -4.95 8.71 10.97
N ILE A 22 -4.93 7.47 11.49
CA ILE A 22 -6.08 6.86 12.16
C ILE A 22 -6.55 7.75 13.31
N ARG A 23 -5.62 8.24 14.13
CA ARG A 23 -5.95 9.13 15.24
C ARG A 23 -6.60 10.43 14.75
N ALA A 24 -6.01 11.07 13.74
CA ALA A 24 -6.55 12.30 13.18
C ALA A 24 -7.96 12.12 12.57
N LEU A 25 -8.22 10.99 11.90
CA LEU A 25 -9.55 10.64 11.39
C LEU A 25 -10.55 10.47 12.55
N GLN A 26 -10.17 9.75 13.61
CA GLN A 26 -11.00 9.57 14.80
C GLN A 26 -11.30 10.89 15.52
N ASP A 27 -10.32 11.80 15.62
CA ASP A 27 -10.49 13.15 16.19
C ASP A 27 -11.50 14.00 15.38
N LEU A 28 -11.66 13.70 14.09
CA LEU A 28 -12.69 14.28 13.22
C LEU A 28 -14.03 13.54 13.27
N GLY A 29 -14.18 12.56 14.16
CA GLY A 29 -15.38 11.73 14.30
C GLY A 29 -15.56 10.67 13.21
N LEU A 30 -14.50 10.36 12.46
CA LEU A 30 -14.52 9.38 11.38
C LEU A 30 -14.09 8.01 11.86
N ARG A 31 -14.72 6.97 11.32
CA ARG A 31 -14.43 5.58 11.64
C ARG A 31 -13.40 5.03 10.66
N VAL A 32 -12.41 4.32 11.19
CA VAL A 32 -11.54 3.44 10.40
C VAL A 32 -11.88 2.00 10.79
N PRO A 33 -12.18 1.10 9.84
CA PRO A 33 -12.21 1.30 8.37
C PRO A 33 -13.55 1.84 7.84
N GLY A 34 -14.50 2.16 8.73
CA GLY A 34 -15.91 2.39 8.38
C GLY A 34 -16.14 3.51 7.35
N ASP A 35 -15.49 4.66 7.53
CA ASP A 35 -15.62 5.80 6.64
C ASP A 35 -14.41 5.91 5.70
N ASP A 36 -13.21 5.61 6.22
CA ASP A 36 -11.97 5.56 5.44
C ASP A 36 -11.11 4.35 5.83
N SER A 37 -10.58 3.66 4.83
CA SER A 37 -9.55 2.62 5.05
C SER A 37 -8.17 3.24 5.24
N VAL A 38 -7.31 2.61 6.03
CA VAL A 38 -5.92 3.02 6.21
C VAL A 38 -5.01 1.80 6.11
N ILE A 39 -3.97 1.87 5.28
CA ILE A 39 -2.89 0.89 5.20
C ILE A 39 -1.55 1.55 5.60
N GLY A 40 -0.74 0.81 6.35
CA GLY A 40 0.63 1.19 6.72
C GLY A 40 1.71 0.46 5.93
N PHE A 41 2.94 0.59 6.41
CA PHE A 41 4.15 -0.05 5.88
C PHE A 41 5.11 -0.28 7.06
N ASP A 42 5.82 -1.41 7.08
CA ASP A 42 6.83 -1.91 8.05
C ASP A 42 6.39 -3.12 8.89
N ASP A 43 5.14 -3.16 9.33
CA ASP A 43 4.62 -4.10 10.34
C ASP A 43 5.34 -4.03 11.69
N ILE A 44 5.45 -2.81 12.25
CA ILE A 44 5.98 -2.62 13.60
C ILE A 44 5.08 -3.32 14.62
N LYS A 45 5.63 -3.73 15.77
CA LYS A 45 4.89 -4.49 16.80
C LYS A 45 3.57 -3.84 17.20
N VAL A 46 3.54 -2.51 17.31
CA VAL A 46 2.34 -1.74 17.69
C VAL A 46 1.22 -1.86 16.65
N ALA A 47 1.52 -2.08 15.36
CA ALA A 47 0.52 -2.22 14.30
C ALA A 47 -0.47 -3.36 14.59
N ALA A 48 -0.01 -4.46 15.21
CA ALA A 48 -0.82 -5.61 15.57
C ALA A 48 -1.76 -5.36 16.78
N PHE A 49 -1.51 -4.32 17.56
CA PHE A 49 -2.25 -3.99 18.79
C PHE A 49 -2.93 -2.61 18.74
N ASN A 50 -2.75 -1.86 17.65
CA ASN A 50 -3.48 -0.63 17.41
C ASN A 50 -5.00 -0.90 17.37
N ASN A 51 -5.81 0.12 17.63
CA ASN A 51 -7.26 0.03 17.49
C ASN A 51 -7.77 1.03 16.43
N PRO A 52 -8.18 0.57 15.24
CA PRO A 52 -8.23 -0.83 14.76
C PRO A 52 -6.84 -1.42 14.49
N ARG A 53 -6.70 -2.75 14.50
CA ARG A 53 -5.44 -3.42 14.13
C ARG A 53 -5.07 -3.07 12.70
N LEU A 54 -3.85 -2.60 12.48
CA LEU A 54 -3.44 -1.96 11.23
C LEU A 54 -3.09 -2.99 10.14
N THR A 55 -3.79 -2.94 9.01
CA THR A 55 -3.35 -3.58 7.75
C THR A 55 -2.09 -2.88 7.26
N THR A 56 -1.06 -3.64 6.89
CA THR A 56 0.26 -3.07 6.55
C THR A 56 1.05 -3.98 5.61
N ILE A 57 2.08 -3.44 4.97
CA ILE A 57 3.09 -4.21 4.24
C ILE A 57 4.26 -4.51 5.19
N ARG A 58 4.45 -5.78 5.54
CA ARG A 58 5.59 -6.24 6.34
C ARG A 58 6.84 -6.26 5.49
N GLN A 59 7.85 -5.52 5.92
CA GLN A 59 9.18 -5.59 5.35
C GLN A 59 10.03 -6.62 6.11
N PRO A 60 10.74 -7.54 5.44
CA PRO A 60 11.65 -8.49 6.08
C PRO A 60 12.97 -7.81 6.48
N LEU A 61 12.91 -6.75 7.30
CA LEU A 61 14.03 -5.87 7.65
C LEU A 61 15.23 -6.64 8.24
N SER A 62 14.98 -7.67 9.05
CA SER A 62 16.05 -8.53 9.60
C SER A 62 16.80 -9.30 8.50
N ASN A 63 16.08 -9.81 7.50
CA ASN A 63 16.69 -10.46 6.35
C ASN A 63 17.47 -9.45 5.48
N MET A 64 16.88 -8.27 5.24
CA MET A 64 17.55 -7.20 4.51
C MET A 64 18.87 -6.77 5.19
N GLY A 65 18.86 -6.63 6.53
CA GLY A 65 20.06 -6.33 7.30
C GLY A 65 21.13 -7.42 7.19
N ARG A 66 20.73 -8.70 7.27
CA ARG A 66 21.65 -9.83 7.07
C ARG A 66 22.26 -9.82 5.66
N ILE A 67 21.43 -9.63 4.63
CA ILE A 67 21.87 -9.53 3.23
C ILE A 67 22.87 -8.38 3.07
N ALA A 68 22.54 -7.20 3.59
CA ALA A 68 23.40 -6.02 3.50
C ALA A 68 24.77 -6.26 4.18
N ALA A 69 24.78 -6.82 5.39
CA ALA A 69 26.02 -7.16 6.08
C ALA A 69 26.86 -8.18 5.30
N GLN A 70 26.21 -9.21 4.74
CA GLN A 70 26.89 -10.22 3.94
C GLN A 70 27.50 -9.61 2.67
N CYS A 71 26.82 -8.67 2.00
CA CYS A 71 27.37 -7.98 0.84
C CYS A 71 28.66 -7.23 1.17
N VAL A 72 28.70 -6.51 2.30
CA VAL A 72 29.90 -5.81 2.75
C VAL A 72 31.04 -6.79 3.02
N LEU A 73 30.77 -7.89 3.75
CA LEU A 73 31.78 -8.91 4.05
C LEU A 73 32.32 -9.58 2.77
N ASN A 74 31.45 -9.92 1.82
CA ASN A 74 31.85 -10.52 0.55
C ASN A 74 32.74 -9.56 -0.27
N GLN A 75 32.46 -8.26 -0.22
CA GLN A 75 33.25 -7.24 -0.93
C GLN A 75 34.63 -7.07 -0.28
N LEU A 76 34.73 -7.03 1.05
CA LEU A 76 35.99 -6.93 1.77
C LEU A 76 36.90 -8.14 1.52
N ASN A 77 36.32 -9.33 1.44
CA ASN A 77 37.07 -10.57 1.21
C ASN A 77 37.35 -10.86 -0.28
N GLY A 78 36.94 -9.97 -1.19
CA GLY A 78 37.06 -10.20 -2.63
C GLY A 78 36.27 -11.42 -3.15
N SER A 79 35.30 -11.90 -2.38
CA SER A 79 34.60 -13.17 -2.61
C SER A 79 33.43 -13.06 -3.59
N GLU A 80 32.89 -11.86 -3.82
CA GLU A 80 31.88 -11.60 -4.83
C GLU A 80 32.06 -10.23 -5.50
N ARG A 81 31.59 -10.12 -6.75
CA ARG A 81 31.42 -8.81 -7.42
C ARG A 81 30.27 -8.04 -6.79
N PHE A 82 30.43 -6.72 -6.72
CA PHE A 82 29.40 -5.81 -6.24
C PHE A 82 28.07 -6.00 -6.99
N ARG A 83 26.99 -6.27 -6.25
CA ARG A 83 25.63 -6.32 -6.78
C ARG A 83 24.97 -4.96 -6.60
N LYS A 84 24.53 -4.34 -7.70
CA LYS A 84 23.88 -3.03 -7.68
C LYS A 84 22.50 -3.03 -7.00
N GLN A 85 21.81 -4.17 -7.03
CA GLN A 85 20.46 -4.31 -6.50
C GLN A 85 20.21 -5.74 -6.00
N ILE A 86 19.56 -5.85 -4.84
CA ILE A 86 19.04 -7.09 -4.30
C ILE A 86 17.60 -6.83 -3.88
N THR A 87 16.66 -7.58 -4.46
CA THR A 87 15.23 -7.47 -4.15
C THR A 87 14.88 -8.47 -3.05
N VAL A 88 14.10 -8.02 -2.07
CA VAL A 88 13.55 -8.87 -1.01
C VAL A 88 12.04 -8.70 -1.01
N GLU A 89 11.30 -9.80 -1.12
CA GLU A 89 9.85 -9.77 -1.24
C GLU A 89 9.17 -9.36 0.08
N PRO A 90 8.28 -8.36 0.06
CA PRO A 90 7.47 -8.00 1.22
C PRO A 90 6.21 -8.88 1.33
N GLU A 91 5.50 -8.78 2.44
CA GLU A 91 4.24 -9.49 2.70
C GLU A 91 3.12 -8.52 3.04
N LEU A 92 1.95 -8.66 2.43
CA LEU A 92 0.75 -7.93 2.87
C LEU A 92 0.15 -8.61 4.10
N VAL A 93 0.08 -7.88 5.21
CA VAL A 93 -0.55 -8.32 6.45
C VAL A 93 -1.91 -7.65 6.58
N VAL A 94 -2.97 -8.39 6.27
CA VAL A 94 -4.36 -7.89 6.35
C VAL A 94 -4.87 -7.95 7.79
N ARG A 95 -5.40 -6.83 8.29
CA ARG A 95 -6.02 -6.71 9.62
C ARG A 95 -7.34 -5.95 9.53
N GLU A 96 -7.62 -5.05 10.47
CA GLU A 96 -8.94 -4.44 10.68
C GLU A 96 -9.06 -3.04 10.08
N SER A 97 -7.96 -2.37 9.74
CA SER A 97 -7.99 -0.97 9.30
C SER A 97 -8.38 -0.76 7.82
N THR A 98 -8.71 -1.82 7.08
CA THR A 98 -9.09 -1.75 5.66
C THR A 98 -10.40 -2.48 5.39
N ARG A 99 -11.22 -1.96 4.48
CA ARG A 99 -12.44 -2.61 3.99
C ARG A 99 -12.66 -2.38 2.49
N ALA A 100 -13.54 -3.19 1.89
CA ALA A 100 -14.08 -2.90 0.57
C ALA A 100 -14.99 -1.66 0.61
N VAL A 101 -14.93 -0.85 -0.45
CA VAL A 101 -15.83 0.28 -0.64
C VAL A 101 -17.18 -0.23 -1.15
N ASP A 102 -18.28 0.27 -0.58
CA ASP A 102 -19.61 -0.05 -1.08
C ASP A 102 -19.82 0.57 -2.46
N GLN A 103 -20.08 -0.27 -3.45
CA GLN A 103 -20.25 0.09 -4.87
C GLN A 103 -21.38 1.12 -5.12
N GLY A 104 -22.21 1.43 -4.12
CA GLY A 104 -23.31 2.42 -4.20
C GLY A 104 -22.89 3.89 -4.11
N THR A 105 -21.66 4.20 -3.68
CA THR A 105 -21.24 5.60 -3.42
C THR A 105 -20.57 6.28 -4.63
N GLN A 106 -20.18 5.52 -5.66
CA GLN A 106 -19.50 6.05 -6.85
C GLN A 106 -20.41 6.32 -8.07
N ALA A 107 -21.72 6.06 -8.00
CA ALA A 107 -22.66 6.30 -9.12
C ALA A 107 -23.08 7.79 -9.27
N GLY A 108 -22.15 8.72 -9.11
CA GLY A 108 -22.36 10.15 -9.33
C GLY A 108 -21.42 10.70 -10.41
N SER A 109 -21.96 10.86 -11.63
CA SER A 109 -21.37 11.60 -12.77
C SER A 109 -20.24 10.93 -13.57
N ALA A 110 -20.54 9.82 -14.22
CA ALA A 110 -19.95 9.53 -15.53
C ALA A 110 -21.07 9.56 -16.58
N LYS A 111 -21.25 10.70 -17.25
CA LYS A 111 -22.07 10.78 -18.47
C LYS A 111 -21.47 9.78 -19.47
N LYS A 112 -22.24 8.74 -19.84
CA LYS A 112 -21.91 7.83 -20.94
C LYS A 112 -21.75 8.64 -22.23
N SER A 113 -20.51 8.88 -22.65
CA SER A 113 -20.20 9.22 -24.04
C SER A 113 -20.34 7.95 -24.87
N LYS A 114 -21.31 7.92 -25.80
CA LYS A 114 -21.42 6.87 -26.80
C LYS A 114 -20.25 7.02 -27.77
N SER A 115 -19.23 6.16 -27.68
CA SER A 115 -18.27 5.96 -28.77
C SER A 115 -18.74 4.81 -29.65
N THR A 116 -19.11 5.14 -30.88
CA THR A 116 -19.32 4.19 -31.98
C THR A 116 -18.07 3.33 -32.22
N PRO A 117 -18.19 2.01 -32.44
CA PRO A 117 -17.04 1.18 -32.76
C PRO A 117 -16.58 1.48 -34.19
N LYS A 118 -15.33 1.91 -34.35
CA LYS A 118 -14.65 1.89 -35.66
C LYS A 118 -14.03 0.51 -35.86
N SER A 119 -14.49 -0.17 -36.91
CA SER A 119 -13.85 -1.34 -37.51
C SER A 119 -12.45 -1.01 -38.00
N GLY A 120 -11.45 -1.83 -37.66
CA GLY A 120 -10.08 -1.65 -38.13
C GLY A 120 -9.21 -2.88 -37.88
N THR A 121 -8.85 -3.54 -38.97
CA THR A 121 -8.07 -4.76 -39.15
C THR A 121 -6.63 -4.74 -38.59
N GLY A 122 -6.22 -5.86 -37.96
CA GLY A 122 -4.93 -6.57 -38.14
C GLY A 122 -3.61 -5.90 -37.73
N PHE A 123 -2.78 -6.58 -36.95
CA PHE A 123 -1.65 -7.40 -37.45
C PHE A 123 -0.97 -8.15 -36.29
N ALA A 124 -0.49 -9.36 -36.59
CA ALA A 124 0.29 -10.22 -35.71
C ALA A 124 1.77 -9.79 -35.70
N GLY A 125 2.49 -10.05 -34.60
CA GLY A 125 3.93 -9.85 -34.56
C GLY A 125 4.50 -10.25 -33.20
N THR A 126 5.08 -11.44 -33.16
CA THR A 126 6.01 -11.92 -32.13
C THR A 126 7.31 -11.13 -32.20
N ASP A 127 7.91 -10.87 -31.04
CA ASP A 127 9.31 -11.15 -30.69
C ASP A 127 9.45 -11.18 -29.16
#